data_AF-A0A7X7YVZ7-F1
#
_entry.id   AF-A0A7X7YVZ7-F1
#
_cell.length_a   1.000
_cell.length_b   1.000
_cell.length_c   1.000
_cell.angle_alpha   90.00
_cell.angle_beta   90.00
_cell.angle_gamma   90.00
#
_symmetry.space_group_name_H-M   'P 1'
#
loop_
_entity.id
_entity.type
_entity.pdbx_description
1 polymer ?
#
loop_
_entity_poly.entity_id
_entity_poly.type
_entity_poly.pdbx_seq_one_letter_code
_entity_poly.pdbx_strand_id
1 'polypeptide(L)'
;MNEKRVIRVVWLVKASLVVALAYGGFRAVTDRLHIAPFEPGSVVGRERPLDAEVQSAGPQTPADYEELLRSNLFSGPDAAADSRKSQVLSSMPSAEELGLRLVGAIAGGPAISRANIQDVKTKAIGVYRIGDTVASATVEAIQQDAVVLRHEGQQLILRLHAGTAGAEPQAAEPAAAQPAEKAQPQSKQAAFPPVQADYVAEVFRQATIEPFVRNDRTEGLRITGLDKIPMAELFGLRDGDVIRTVNGQQLTSKQKAFQVLMKARTQSKVDIELLRNGKSKDLSFGL
;
A
#
# COMPACT_ATOMS: atom_id res chain seq x y z
N MET A 1 31.33 54.77 -49.03
CA MET A 1 32.05 53.63 -48.41
C MET A 1 31.28 53.14 -47.17
N ASN A 2 30.50 52.07 -47.32
CA ASN A 2 30.18 51.03 -46.33
C ASN A 2 29.50 51.37 -44.97
N GLU A 3 28.42 52.16 -44.97
CA GLU A 3 27.56 52.40 -43.79
C GLU A 3 26.97 51.09 -43.18
N LYS A 4 26.62 50.13 -44.04
CA LYS A 4 26.15 48.79 -43.62
C LYS A 4 27.21 47.96 -42.90
N ARG A 5 28.51 48.23 -43.13
CA ARG A 5 29.59 47.55 -42.39
C ARG A 5 29.75 48.14 -40.99
N VAL A 6 29.63 49.46 -40.85
CA VAL A 6 29.75 50.14 -39.55
C VAL A 6 28.66 49.65 -38.58
N ILE A 7 27.41 49.54 -39.06
CA ILE A 7 26.29 49.05 -38.23
C ILE A 7 26.53 47.60 -37.76
N ARG A 8 27.04 46.72 -38.64
CA ARG A 8 27.37 45.34 -38.25
C ARG A 8 28.50 45.27 -37.23
N VAL A 9 29.54 46.10 -37.40
CA VAL A 9 30.66 46.16 -36.45
C VAL A 9 30.18 46.62 -35.08
N VAL A 10 29.32 47.65 -35.01
CA VAL A 10 28.73 48.11 -33.74
C VAL A 10 27.88 47.03 -33.08
N TRP A 11 27.12 46.25 -33.86
CA TRP A 11 26.33 45.13 -33.35
C TRP A 11 27.19 44.00 -32.80
N LEU A 12 28.29 43.66 -33.49
CA LEU A 12 29.24 42.64 -33.04
C LEU A 12 29.96 43.06 -31.75
N VAL A 13 30.33 44.34 -31.63
CA VAL A 13 30.94 44.89 -30.40
C VAL A 13 29.94 44.82 -29.23
N LYS A 14 28.67 45.19 -29.45
CA LYS A 14 27.63 45.08 -28.42
C LYS A 14 27.39 43.63 -27.99
N ALA A 15 27.32 42.70 -28.94
CA ALA A 15 27.14 41.28 -28.63
C ALA A 15 28.33 40.72 -27.83
N SER A 16 29.57 41.10 -28.19
CA SER A 16 30.77 40.70 -27.45
C SER A 16 30.77 41.25 -26.02
N LEU A 17 30.34 42.50 -25.81
CA LEU A 17 30.21 43.10 -24.48
C LEU A 17 29.21 42.34 -23.60
N VAL A 18 28.05 41.96 -24.15
CA VAL A 18 27.03 41.20 -23.41
C VAL A 18 27.55 39.83 -22.99
N VAL A 19 28.28 39.13 -23.86
CA VAL A 19 28.90 37.85 -23.54
C VAL A 19 29.96 37.99 -22.45
N ALA A 20 30.79 39.04 -22.51
CA ALA A 20 31.80 39.31 -21.48
C ALA A 20 31.17 39.62 -20.11
N LEU A 21 30.09 40.40 -20.08
CA LEU A 21 29.34 40.70 -18.85
C LEU A 21 28.64 39.46 -18.28
N ALA A 22 28.04 38.63 -19.13
CA ALA A 22 27.43 37.37 -18.72
C ALA A 22 28.47 36.40 -18.13
N TYR A 23 29.64 36.30 -18.74
CA TYR A 23 30.74 35.47 -18.26
C TYR A 23 31.30 35.98 -16.92
N GLY A 24 31.50 37.30 -16.78
CA GLY A 24 31.93 37.92 -15.53
C GLY A 24 30.93 37.72 -14.38
N GLY A 25 29.63 37.86 -14.67
CA GLY A 25 28.55 37.62 -13.71
C GLY A 25 28.49 36.16 -13.26
N PHE A 26 28.61 35.21 -14.20
CA PHE A 26 28.62 33.77 -13.89
C PHE A 26 29.79 33.41 -12.97
N ARG A 27 31.00 33.91 -13.27
CA ARG A 27 32.20 33.63 -12.47
C ARG A 27 32.11 34.22 -11.04
N ALA A 28 31.52 35.40 -10.90
CA ALA A 28 31.32 36.03 -9.59
C ALA A 28 30.28 35.29 -8.71
N VAL A 29 29.28 34.67 -9.32
CA VAL A 29 28.27 33.85 -8.62
C VAL A 29 28.88 32.51 -8.18
N THR A 30 29.70 31.88 -9.02
CA THR A 30 30.35 30.61 -8.67
C THR A 30 31.40 30.76 -7.58
N ASP A 31 32.14 31.87 -7.54
CA ASP A 31 33.13 32.13 -6.48
C ASP A 31 32.49 32.44 -5.12
N ARG A 32 31.22 32.87 -5.08
CA ARG A 32 30.48 33.12 -3.83
C ARG A 32 29.75 31.89 -3.27
N LEU A 33 29.74 30.77 -3.98
CA LEU A 33 29.18 29.50 -3.50
C LEU A 33 30.25 28.70 -2.74
N HIS A 34 30.74 29.25 -1.64
CA HIS A 34 31.47 28.47 -0.65
C HIS A 34 30.45 27.63 0.14
N ILE A 35 30.20 26.41 -0.35
CA ILE A 35 29.54 25.38 0.44
C ILE A 35 30.56 24.95 1.50
N ALA A 36 30.40 25.47 2.72
CA ALA A 36 31.17 24.99 3.85
C ALA A 36 30.97 23.47 3.97
N PRO A 37 32.05 22.67 4.07
CA PRO A 37 31.90 21.26 4.40
C PRO A 37 31.17 21.19 5.74
N PHE A 38 30.03 20.48 5.73
CA PHE A 38 29.27 20.22 6.94
C PHE A 38 30.16 19.34 7.83
N GLU A 39 30.87 19.93 8.79
CA GLU A 39 31.49 19.17 9.88
C GLU A 39 30.37 18.82 10.84
N PRO A 40 29.89 17.55 10.87
CA PRO A 40 28.92 17.17 11.88
C PRO A 40 29.60 17.36 13.24
N GLY A 41 29.15 18.37 13.99
CA GLY A 41 29.49 18.48 15.39
C GLY A 41 29.26 17.12 16.04
N SER A 42 30.29 16.64 16.75
CA SER A 42 30.27 15.37 17.45
C SER A 42 28.91 15.16 18.10
N VAL A 43 28.19 14.15 17.61
CA VAL A 43 26.89 13.78 18.16
C VAL A 43 27.15 13.26 19.57
N VAL A 44 26.88 14.08 20.58
CA VAL A 44 26.92 13.64 21.98
C VAL A 44 25.64 12.84 22.24
N GLY A 45 25.67 11.57 21.86
CA GLY A 45 24.82 10.56 22.48
C GLY A 45 25.46 10.16 23.79
N ARG A 46 24.69 10.11 24.90
CA ARG A 46 25.17 9.37 26.08
C ARG A 46 25.26 7.90 25.67
N GLU A 47 26.47 7.40 25.48
CA GLU A 47 26.69 5.97 25.52
C GLU A 47 26.23 5.49 26.90
N ARG A 48 25.21 4.63 26.92
CA ARG A 48 24.84 3.91 28.13
C ARG A 48 26.04 3.00 28.42
N PRO A 49 26.68 3.09 29.60
CA PRO A 49 27.71 2.12 29.94
C PRO A 49 27.10 0.72 29.83
N LEU A 50 27.81 -0.19 29.17
CA LEU A 50 27.47 -1.62 29.09
C LEU A 50 27.55 -2.33 30.45
N ASP A 51 27.73 -1.57 31.54
CA ASP A 51 27.80 -2.06 32.92
C ASP A 51 26.41 -2.15 33.57
N ALA A 52 25.32 -1.92 32.82
CA ALA A 52 24.03 -2.44 33.23
C ALA A 52 24.12 -3.96 33.11
N GLU A 53 24.46 -4.60 34.21
CA GLU A 53 24.41 -6.04 34.41
C GLU A 53 23.12 -6.54 33.77
N VAL A 54 23.26 -7.19 32.62
CA VAL A 54 22.16 -7.89 31.98
C VAL A 54 21.81 -8.97 32.98
N GLN A 55 20.82 -8.71 33.83
CA GLN A 55 20.11 -9.77 34.53
C GLN A 55 19.62 -10.67 33.42
N SER A 56 20.40 -11.72 33.15
CA SER A 56 19.99 -12.82 32.31
C SER A 56 18.76 -13.33 33.00
N ALA A 57 17.59 -13.01 32.44
CA ALA A 57 16.34 -13.63 32.83
C ALA A 57 16.65 -15.13 32.88
N GLY A 58 16.50 -15.74 34.06
CA GLY A 58 16.78 -17.14 34.25
C GLY A 58 16.05 -17.98 33.19
N PRO A 59 16.49 -19.23 32.95
CA PRO A 59 15.88 -20.10 31.95
C PRO A 59 14.37 -20.10 32.14
N GLN A 60 13.66 -19.44 31.22
CA GLN A 60 12.21 -19.27 31.27
C GLN A 60 11.59 -20.67 31.28
N THR A 61 10.85 -20.97 32.33
CA THR A 61 10.22 -22.28 32.48
C THR A 61 9.00 -22.35 31.56
N PRO A 62 8.58 -23.54 31.09
CA PRO A 62 7.37 -23.69 30.30
C PRO A 62 6.11 -23.09 30.95
N ALA A 63 6.09 -22.98 32.29
CA ALA A 63 5.01 -22.35 33.04
C ALA A 63 4.89 -20.83 32.80
N ASP A 64 5.99 -20.15 32.47
CA ASP A 64 5.98 -18.71 32.19
C ASP A 64 5.28 -18.41 30.85
N TYR A 65 5.36 -19.34 29.89
CA TYR A 65 4.66 -19.22 28.60
C TYR A 65 3.15 -19.42 28.74
N GLU A 66 2.70 -20.26 29.67
CA GLU A 66 1.28 -20.43 29.99
C GLU A 66 0.65 -19.13 30.50
N GLU A 67 1.39 -18.34 31.28
CA GLU A 67 0.91 -17.06 31.79
C GLU A 67 0.79 -16.02 30.68
N LEU A 68 1.75 -15.99 29.74
CA LEU A 68 1.68 -15.15 28.53
C LEU A 68 0.52 -15.53 27.60
N LEU A 69 0.23 -16.83 27.46
CA LEU A 69 -0.91 -17.33 26.69
C LEU A 69 -2.24 -16.96 27.35
N ARG A 70 -2.34 -17.07 28.68
CA ARG A 70 -3.55 -16.68 29.43
C ARG A 70 -3.79 -15.18 29.45
N SER A 71 -2.72 -14.39 29.36
CA SER A 71 -2.78 -12.94 29.39
C SER A 71 -3.45 -12.33 28.15
N ASN A 72 -3.82 -13.14 27.14
CA ASN A 72 -4.55 -12.71 25.94
C ASN A 72 -3.97 -11.41 25.34
N LEU A 73 -2.64 -11.24 25.38
CA LEU A 73 -1.97 -9.97 25.05
C LEU A 73 -2.18 -9.53 23.59
N PHE A 74 -2.65 -10.45 22.75
CA PHE A 74 -2.89 -10.24 21.32
C PHE A 74 -4.38 -10.37 20.94
N SER A 75 -5.24 -10.70 21.89
CA SER A 75 -6.68 -10.79 21.69
C SER A 75 -7.35 -9.70 22.53
N GLY A 76 -7.98 -8.74 21.86
CA GLY A 76 -8.74 -7.69 22.56
C GLY A 76 -9.84 -8.29 23.46
N PRO A 77 -10.43 -7.50 24.37
CA PRO A 77 -11.48 -7.95 25.30
C PRO A 77 -12.72 -8.58 24.63
N ASP A 78 -12.82 -8.53 23.30
CA ASP A 78 -13.89 -9.10 22.49
C ASP A 78 -13.78 -10.61 22.21
N ALA A 79 -12.66 -11.27 22.55
CA ALA A 79 -12.43 -12.70 22.22
C ALA A 79 -13.49 -13.67 22.79
N ALA A 80 -14.08 -13.34 23.95
CA ALA A 80 -15.18 -14.11 24.53
C ALA A 80 -16.53 -13.88 23.82
N ALA A 81 -16.73 -12.69 23.24
CA ALA A 81 -17.90 -12.38 22.42
C ALA A 81 -17.77 -13.00 21.02
N ASP A 82 -16.55 -13.09 20.49
CA ASP A 82 -16.25 -13.73 19.21
C ASP A 82 -16.53 -15.23 19.25
N SER A 83 -16.23 -15.93 20.35
CA SER A 83 -16.56 -17.35 20.51
C SER A 83 -18.06 -17.65 20.39
N ARG A 84 -18.93 -16.81 20.95
CA ARG A 84 -20.40 -16.97 20.83
C ARG A 84 -20.92 -16.60 19.44
N LYS A 85 -20.36 -15.55 18.81
CA LYS A 85 -20.70 -15.19 17.42
C LYS A 85 -20.30 -16.30 16.45
N SER A 86 -19.10 -16.87 16.59
CA SER A 86 -18.62 -17.97 15.76
C SER A 86 -19.53 -19.20 15.82
N GLN A 87 -20.15 -19.49 16.97
CA GLN A 87 -21.10 -20.61 17.11
C GLN A 87 -22.47 -20.36 16.44
N VAL A 88 -22.88 -19.09 16.30
CA VAL A 88 -24.09 -18.72 15.53
C VAL A 88 -23.79 -18.71 14.03
N LEU A 89 -22.57 -18.33 13.63
CA LEU A 89 -22.14 -18.41 12.23
C LEU A 89 -21.96 -19.85 11.73
N SER A 90 -21.68 -20.80 12.62
CA SER A 90 -21.50 -22.20 12.24
C SER A 90 -22.80 -22.94 11.93
N SER A 91 -23.96 -22.42 12.38
CA SER A 91 -25.28 -23.00 12.11
C SER A 91 -26.06 -22.32 10.97
N MET A 92 -25.50 -21.27 10.34
CA MET A 92 -26.14 -20.58 9.21
C MET A 92 -26.03 -21.38 7.90
N PRO A 93 -27.08 -21.34 7.04
CA PRO A 93 -27.04 -21.93 5.70
C PRO A 93 -25.99 -21.23 4.82
N SER A 94 -25.38 -21.99 3.90
CA SER A 94 -24.29 -21.49 3.04
C SER A 94 -24.82 -20.58 1.94
N ALA A 95 -24.22 -19.41 1.78
CA ALA A 95 -24.55 -18.47 0.71
C ALA A 95 -23.98 -18.88 -0.67
N GLU A 96 -23.23 -19.98 -0.74
CA GLU A 96 -22.64 -20.48 -1.99
C GLU A 96 -23.70 -20.95 -3.00
N GLU A 97 -24.90 -21.29 -2.52
CA GLU A 97 -26.07 -21.63 -3.33
C GLU A 97 -26.49 -20.48 -4.27
N LEU A 98 -26.14 -19.24 -3.91
CA LEU A 98 -26.36 -18.06 -4.76
C LEU A 98 -25.35 -17.96 -5.93
N GLY A 99 -24.46 -18.95 -6.08
CA GLY A 99 -23.38 -18.92 -7.07
C GLY A 99 -22.31 -17.88 -6.74
N LEU A 100 -22.12 -17.59 -5.45
CA LEU A 100 -21.14 -16.65 -4.95
C LEU A 100 -19.99 -17.40 -4.26
N ARG A 101 -18.79 -16.83 -4.33
CA ARG A 101 -17.61 -17.36 -3.65
C ARG A 101 -16.82 -16.24 -2.98
N LEU A 102 -16.53 -16.37 -1.69
CA LEU A 102 -15.70 -15.40 -0.99
C LEU A 102 -14.22 -15.64 -1.34
N VAL A 103 -13.57 -14.61 -1.89
CA VAL A 103 -12.15 -14.64 -2.27
C VAL A 103 -11.27 -14.02 -1.18
N GLY A 104 -11.81 -13.08 -0.40
CA GLY A 104 -11.12 -12.51 0.74
C GLY A 104 -12.00 -11.51 1.49
N ALA A 105 -11.74 -11.32 2.77
CA ALA A 105 -12.44 -10.36 3.60
C ALA A 105 -11.46 -9.61 4.53
N ILE A 106 -11.77 -8.34 4.78
CA ILE A 106 -11.10 -7.49 5.75
C ILE A 106 -12.14 -7.16 6.81
N ALA A 107 -11.98 -7.74 8.00
CA ALA A 107 -12.80 -7.45 9.16
C ALA A 107 -12.45 -6.08 9.76
N GLY A 108 -13.45 -5.38 10.29
CA GLY A 108 -13.26 -4.10 10.96
C GLY A 108 -14.57 -3.32 11.06
N GLY A 109 -14.48 -2.06 11.48
CA GLY A 109 -15.64 -1.17 11.54
C GLY A 109 -16.23 -0.85 10.15
N PRO A 110 -17.45 -0.28 10.06
CA PRO A 110 -18.15 -0.03 8.80
C PRO A 110 -17.36 0.79 7.76
N ALA A 111 -16.46 1.66 8.22
CA ALA A 111 -15.62 2.48 7.34
C ALA A 111 -14.55 1.67 6.57
N ILE A 112 -14.04 0.60 7.19
CA ILE A 112 -12.86 -0.15 6.71
C ILE A 112 -13.19 -1.57 6.23
N SER A 113 -14.32 -2.14 6.64
CA SER A 113 -14.66 -3.53 6.32
C SER A 113 -14.92 -3.75 4.83
N ARG A 114 -14.26 -4.74 4.21
CA ARG A 114 -14.40 -5.04 2.76
C ARG A 114 -14.47 -6.53 2.50
N ALA A 115 -15.32 -6.93 1.57
CA ALA A 115 -15.45 -8.31 1.12
C ALA A 115 -15.22 -8.39 -0.39
N ASN A 116 -14.33 -9.26 -0.82
CA ASN A 116 -14.09 -9.59 -2.23
C ASN A 116 -14.90 -10.83 -2.57
N ILE A 117 -16.00 -10.66 -3.29
CA ILE A 117 -16.92 -11.74 -3.64
C ILE A 117 -16.86 -11.97 -5.15
N GLN A 118 -16.63 -13.22 -5.53
CA GLN A 118 -16.62 -13.67 -6.91
C GLN A 118 -17.96 -14.29 -7.28
N ASP A 119 -18.49 -13.92 -8.44
CA ASP A 119 -19.59 -14.65 -9.07
C ASP A 119 -19.02 -15.89 -9.77
N VAL A 120 -19.54 -17.07 -9.43
CA VAL A 120 -19.02 -18.37 -9.92
C VAL A 120 -19.27 -18.55 -11.43
N LYS A 121 -20.34 -17.96 -11.97
CA LYS A 121 -20.73 -18.05 -13.39
C LYS A 121 -19.87 -17.13 -14.25
N THR A 122 -19.73 -15.86 -13.85
CA THR A 122 -19.01 -14.86 -14.64
C THR A 122 -17.52 -14.80 -14.32
N LYS A 123 -17.08 -15.41 -13.21
CA LYS A 123 -15.74 -15.30 -12.61
C LYS A 123 -15.32 -13.87 -12.24
N ALA A 124 -16.21 -12.89 -12.37
CA ALA A 124 -15.94 -11.51 -11.99
C ALA A 124 -15.84 -11.39 -10.46
N ILE A 125 -14.90 -10.58 -9.99
CA ILE A 125 -14.67 -10.31 -8.57
C ILE A 125 -15.11 -8.87 -8.30
N GLY A 126 -16.03 -8.69 -7.35
CA GLY A 126 -16.49 -7.39 -6.88
C GLY A 126 -16.06 -7.14 -5.44
N VAL A 127 -15.90 -5.86 -5.08
CA VAL A 127 -15.60 -5.40 -3.72
C VAL A 127 -16.85 -4.82 -3.09
N TYR A 128 -17.24 -5.35 -1.93
CA TYR A 128 -18.48 -5.01 -1.24
C TYR A 128 -18.22 -4.52 0.19
N ARG A 129 -19.11 -3.65 0.68
CA ARG A 129 -19.14 -3.09 2.03
C ARG A 129 -20.37 -3.59 2.77
N ILE A 130 -20.40 -3.40 4.09
CA ILE A 130 -21.60 -3.61 4.89
C ILE A 130 -22.71 -2.70 4.36
N GLY A 131 -23.86 -3.28 4.01
CA GLY A 131 -25.01 -2.62 3.40
C GLY A 131 -25.10 -2.73 1.87
N ASP A 132 -24.04 -3.16 1.19
CA ASP A 132 -24.07 -3.34 -0.26
C ASP A 132 -24.85 -4.59 -0.66
N THR A 133 -25.44 -4.59 -1.85
CA THR A 133 -26.16 -5.74 -2.42
C THR A 133 -25.32 -6.45 -3.46
N VAL A 134 -25.22 -7.78 -3.34
CA VAL A 134 -24.53 -8.68 -4.26
C VAL A 134 -25.50 -9.76 -4.74
N ALA A 135 -25.66 -9.88 -6.06
CA ALA A 135 -26.72 -10.67 -6.69
C ALA A 135 -28.11 -10.27 -6.15
N SER A 136 -28.65 -11.03 -5.20
CA SER A 136 -29.94 -10.78 -4.55
C SER A 136 -29.83 -10.69 -3.02
N ALA A 137 -28.61 -10.65 -2.47
CA ALA A 137 -28.36 -10.67 -1.04
C ALA A 137 -27.63 -9.40 -0.57
N THR A 138 -27.98 -8.90 0.62
CA THR A 138 -27.36 -7.71 1.21
C THR A 138 -26.30 -8.11 2.24
N VAL A 139 -25.15 -7.45 2.22
CA VAL A 139 -24.07 -7.69 3.18
C VAL A 139 -24.44 -7.12 4.55
N GLU A 140 -24.64 -7.99 5.54
CA GLU A 140 -25.00 -7.60 6.91
C GLU A 140 -23.77 -7.47 7.81
N ALA A 141 -22.81 -8.37 7.67
CA ALA A 141 -21.56 -8.32 8.43
C ALA A 141 -20.39 -8.91 7.64
N ILE A 142 -19.19 -8.37 7.87
CA ILE A 142 -17.94 -8.84 7.28
C ILE A 142 -17.00 -9.23 8.42
N GLN A 143 -16.65 -10.50 8.48
CA GLN A 143 -15.69 -11.08 9.42
C GLN A 143 -14.40 -11.45 8.69
N GLN A 144 -13.42 -11.99 9.43
CA GLN A 144 -12.08 -12.23 8.90
C GLN A 144 -12.09 -13.35 7.84
N ASP A 145 -12.92 -14.36 8.04
CA ASP A 145 -13.01 -15.57 7.23
C ASP A 145 -14.42 -15.83 6.68
N ALA A 146 -15.38 -14.95 6.98
CA ALA A 146 -16.77 -15.12 6.57
C ALA A 146 -17.49 -13.79 6.31
N VAL A 147 -18.50 -13.83 5.45
CA VAL A 147 -19.43 -12.72 5.20
C VAL A 147 -20.84 -13.21 5.47
N VAL A 148 -21.58 -12.47 6.30
CA VAL A 148 -22.99 -12.72 6.54
C VAL A 148 -23.79 -11.91 5.53
N LEU A 149 -24.58 -12.62 4.72
CA LEU A 149 -25.45 -12.09 3.69
C LEU A 149 -26.90 -12.28 4.13
N ARG A 150 -27.79 -11.36 3.73
CA ARG A 150 -29.23 -11.49 3.94
C ARG A 150 -29.93 -11.62 2.60
N HIS A 151 -30.62 -12.73 2.38
CA HIS A 151 -31.39 -13.02 1.17
C HIS A 151 -32.82 -13.37 1.56
N GLU A 152 -33.82 -12.62 1.05
CA GLU A 152 -35.25 -12.88 1.30
C GLU A 152 -35.64 -13.04 2.78
N GLY A 153 -34.95 -12.32 3.68
CA GLY A 153 -35.18 -12.39 5.12
C GLY A 153 -34.42 -13.51 5.85
N GLN A 154 -33.71 -14.38 5.13
CA GLN A 154 -32.81 -15.38 5.71
C GLN A 154 -31.36 -14.88 5.75
N GLN A 155 -30.65 -15.22 6.82
CA GLN A 155 -29.20 -14.99 6.93
C GLN A 155 -28.45 -16.19 6.38
N LEU A 156 -27.54 -15.91 5.45
CA LEU A 156 -26.66 -16.87 4.81
C LEU A 156 -25.21 -16.51 5.13
N ILE A 157 -24.35 -17.52 5.24
CA ILE A 157 -22.92 -17.31 5.46
C ILE A 157 -22.11 -17.69 4.23
N LEU A 158 -21.26 -16.79 3.76
CA LEU A 158 -20.29 -17.06 2.71
C LEU A 158 -18.91 -17.20 3.36
N ARG A 159 -18.34 -18.42 3.35
CA ARG A 159 -17.03 -18.69 3.96
C ARG A 159 -15.89 -18.55 2.97
N LEU A 160 -14.74 -18.13 3.48
CA LEU A 160 -13.51 -18.04 2.72
C LEU A 160 -12.91 -19.44 2.54
N HIS A 161 -13.02 -19.97 1.33
CA HIS A 161 -12.35 -21.22 0.97
C HIS A 161 -10.88 -20.94 0.64
N ALA A 162 -10.00 -21.12 1.62
CA ALA A 162 -8.57 -21.24 1.36
C ALA A 162 -8.36 -22.46 0.45
N GLY A 163 -7.77 -22.26 -0.72
CA GLY A 163 -7.68 -23.30 -1.75
C GLY A 163 -7.07 -24.60 -1.24
N THR A 164 -7.92 -25.58 -1.01
CA THR A 164 -7.68 -27.00 -1.28
C THR A 164 -8.96 -27.55 -1.88
N ALA A 165 -8.84 -27.99 -3.13
CA ALA A 165 -9.89 -28.72 -3.82
C ALA A 165 -10.36 -29.90 -2.96
N GLY A 166 -11.68 -30.04 -2.83
CA GLY A 166 -12.42 -31.26 -2.50
C GLY A 166 -11.85 -32.15 -1.40
N ALA A 167 -12.40 -32.02 -0.19
CA ALA A 167 -12.63 -33.16 0.69
C ALA A 167 -13.73 -32.80 1.69
N GLU A 168 -14.85 -33.52 1.62
CA GLU A 168 -15.87 -33.53 2.67
C GLU A 168 -15.25 -33.97 4.02
N PRO A 169 -15.72 -33.42 5.15
CA PRO A 169 -15.17 -33.75 6.46
C PRO A 169 -15.68 -35.13 6.92
N GLN A 170 -14.87 -36.17 6.74
CA GLN A 170 -15.07 -37.46 7.39
C GLN A 170 -14.35 -37.46 8.74
N ALA A 171 -15.11 -37.71 9.80
CA ALA A 171 -14.64 -37.78 11.17
C ALA A 171 -13.61 -38.91 11.37
N ALA A 172 -12.49 -38.60 12.03
CA ALA A 172 -11.62 -39.61 12.63
C ALA A 172 -10.99 -39.07 13.93
N GLU A 173 -11.15 -39.87 14.98
CA GLU A 173 -10.68 -39.76 16.36
C GLU A 173 -9.15 -40.03 16.45
N PRO A 174 -8.44 -39.60 17.53
CA PRO A 174 -7.04 -39.20 17.45
C PRO A 174 -6.06 -40.36 17.67
N ALA A 175 -4.98 -40.38 16.86
CA ALA A 175 -3.81 -41.23 17.06
C ALA A 175 -2.56 -40.38 17.33
N ALA A 176 -1.71 -40.92 18.20
CA ALA A 176 -0.63 -40.30 18.94
C ALA A 176 0.41 -39.49 18.14
N ALA A 177 0.90 -38.44 18.81
CA ALA A 177 1.94 -37.53 18.37
C ALA A 177 3.35 -38.16 18.36
N GLN A 178 4.12 -37.84 17.32
CA GLN A 178 5.58 -37.73 17.41
C GLN A 178 6.03 -36.35 16.90
N PRO A 179 7.11 -35.78 17.46
CA PRO A 179 7.46 -34.38 17.27
C PRO A 179 8.22 -34.18 15.96
N ALA A 180 7.60 -33.47 15.01
CA ALA A 180 8.29 -32.96 13.83
C ALA A 180 8.83 -31.55 14.11
N GLU A 181 10.10 -31.42 13.75
CA GLU A 181 11.02 -30.31 13.92
C GLU A 181 10.53 -29.00 13.27
N LYS A 182 10.92 -27.88 13.89
CA LYS A 182 10.51 -26.50 13.58
C LYS A 182 10.57 -26.17 12.08
N ALA A 183 9.41 -25.81 11.52
CA ALA A 183 9.32 -24.86 10.42
C ALA A 183 8.42 -23.70 10.86
N GLN A 184 9.00 -22.50 10.91
CA GLN A 184 8.31 -21.26 11.25
C GLN A 184 7.10 -21.04 10.33
N PRO A 185 5.98 -20.50 10.83
CA PRO A 185 4.87 -20.10 9.99
C PRO A 185 5.30 -18.87 9.19
N GLN A 186 5.71 -19.09 7.95
CA GLN A 186 5.67 -18.04 6.94
C GLN A 186 4.21 -17.59 6.86
N SER A 187 3.96 -16.36 7.31
CA SER A 187 2.75 -15.63 7.00
C SER A 187 2.49 -15.77 5.51
N LYS A 188 1.45 -16.52 5.13
CA LYS A 188 0.87 -16.48 3.79
C LYS A 188 0.24 -15.10 3.62
N GLN A 189 1.10 -14.10 3.42
CA GLN A 189 0.73 -12.88 2.72
C GLN A 189 0.12 -13.34 1.41
N ALA A 190 -1.09 -12.86 1.14
CA ALA A 190 -1.78 -13.09 -0.12
C ALA A 190 -0.75 -12.88 -1.23
N ALA A 191 -0.48 -13.93 -2.00
CA ALA A 191 0.40 -13.84 -3.14
C ALA A 191 -0.23 -12.78 -4.06
N PHE A 192 0.36 -11.58 -4.09
CA PHE A 192 0.12 -10.66 -5.18
C PHE A 192 0.45 -11.46 -6.45
N PRO A 193 -0.45 -11.50 -7.45
CA PRO A 193 -0.03 -12.01 -8.74
C PRO A 193 1.23 -11.23 -9.12
N PRO A 194 2.31 -11.91 -9.56
CA PRO A 194 3.56 -11.24 -9.85
C PRO A 194 3.25 -10.07 -10.77
N VAL A 195 3.61 -8.86 -10.35
CA VAL A 195 3.44 -7.65 -11.15
C VAL A 195 4.35 -7.81 -12.37
N GLN A 196 3.81 -8.46 -13.40
CA GLN A 196 4.50 -8.64 -14.67
C GLN A 196 4.78 -7.23 -15.22
N ALA A 197 5.95 -7.06 -15.83
CA ALA A 197 6.39 -5.78 -16.37
C ALA A 197 5.35 -5.14 -17.31
N ASP A 198 4.51 -5.95 -17.92
CA ASP A 198 3.40 -5.58 -18.79
C ASP A 198 2.31 -4.73 -18.11
N TYR A 199 2.04 -4.94 -16.81
CA TYR A 199 1.01 -4.17 -16.09
C TYR A 199 1.38 -2.70 -15.93
N VAL A 200 2.65 -2.41 -15.71
CA VAL A 200 3.11 -1.03 -15.61
C VAL A 200 3.12 -0.38 -16.99
N ALA A 201 3.42 -1.13 -18.05
CA ALA A 201 3.28 -0.62 -19.41
C ALA A 201 1.81 -0.29 -19.75
N GLU A 202 0.85 -1.09 -19.29
CA GLU A 202 -0.59 -0.85 -19.48
C GLU A 202 -1.06 0.40 -18.72
N VAL A 203 -0.63 0.58 -17.46
CA VAL A 203 -0.89 1.80 -16.68
C VAL A 203 -0.29 3.03 -17.37
N PHE A 204 0.92 2.95 -17.92
CA PHE A 204 1.51 4.06 -18.68
C PHE A 204 0.83 4.32 -20.04
N ARG A 205 0.20 3.31 -20.65
CA ARG A 205 -0.56 3.46 -21.91
C ARG A 205 -1.96 4.03 -21.70
N GLN A 206 -2.59 3.74 -20.57
CA GLN A 206 -4.01 4.02 -20.33
C GLN A 206 -4.26 5.14 -19.31
N ALA A 207 -3.34 5.36 -18.35
CA ALA A 207 -3.45 6.46 -17.39
C ALA A 207 -2.82 7.75 -17.94
N THR A 208 -3.55 8.84 -17.82
CA THR A 208 -3.07 10.18 -18.12
C THR A 208 -2.40 10.75 -16.88
N ILE A 209 -1.07 10.81 -16.92
CA ILE A 209 -0.24 11.41 -15.86
C ILE A 209 0.15 12.82 -16.31
N GLU A 210 -0.17 13.84 -15.53
CA GLU A 210 0.14 15.24 -15.85
C GLU A 210 0.74 15.98 -14.66
N PRO A 211 1.70 16.91 -14.87
CA PRO A 211 2.18 17.77 -13.80
C PRO A 211 1.05 18.58 -13.18
N PHE A 212 0.91 18.52 -11.86
CA PHE A 212 0.01 19.38 -11.12
C PHE A 212 0.79 20.59 -10.60
N VAL A 213 0.52 21.76 -11.19
CA VAL A 213 1.19 23.02 -10.86
C VAL A 213 0.28 23.89 -10.00
N ARG A 214 0.79 24.41 -8.91
CA ARG A 214 0.13 25.40 -8.04
C ARG A 214 1.15 26.47 -7.67
N ASN A 215 0.77 27.75 -7.77
CA ASN A 215 1.66 28.89 -7.50
C ASN A 215 3.01 28.81 -8.24
N ASP A 216 2.97 28.48 -9.53
CA ASP A 216 4.15 28.31 -10.41
C ASP A 216 5.15 27.22 -9.97
N ARG A 217 4.74 26.29 -9.10
CA ARG A 217 5.54 25.14 -8.67
C ARG A 217 4.80 23.83 -8.91
N THR A 218 5.48 22.83 -9.46
CA THR A 218 4.93 21.48 -9.58
C THR A 218 4.87 20.85 -8.19
N GLU A 219 3.65 20.70 -7.66
CA GLU A 219 3.42 20.10 -6.34
C GLU A 219 3.37 18.58 -6.40
N GLY A 220 3.07 18.00 -7.57
CA GLY A 220 2.96 16.56 -7.77
C GLY A 220 2.58 16.16 -9.20
N LEU A 221 2.20 14.91 -9.36
CA LEU A 221 1.65 14.37 -10.61
C LEU A 221 0.19 13.98 -10.40
N ARG A 222 -0.70 14.60 -11.17
CA ARG A 222 -2.10 14.21 -11.23
C ARG A 222 -2.24 12.96 -12.10
N ILE A 223 -3.01 11.99 -11.62
CA ILE A 223 -3.33 10.79 -12.36
C ILE A 223 -4.83 10.78 -12.66
N THR A 224 -5.15 10.58 -13.94
CA THR A 224 -6.52 10.46 -14.45
C THR A 224 -6.61 9.28 -15.42
N GLY A 225 -7.81 8.76 -15.69
CA GLY A 225 -8.01 7.55 -16.50
C GLY A 225 -7.79 6.24 -15.74
N LEU A 226 -7.83 6.26 -14.39
CA LEU A 226 -7.64 5.07 -13.55
C LEU A 226 -8.88 4.15 -13.54
N ASP A 227 -10.05 4.68 -13.91
CA ASP A 227 -11.33 4.00 -14.07
C ASP A 227 -11.31 2.85 -15.09
N LYS A 228 -10.37 2.90 -16.03
CA LYS A 228 -10.19 1.88 -17.08
C LYS A 228 -9.23 0.77 -16.67
N ILE A 229 -8.64 0.85 -15.48
CA ILE A 229 -7.62 -0.08 -14.99
C ILE A 229 -8.21 -0.82 -13.78
N PRO A 230 -8.74 -2.06 -13.95
CA PRO A 230 -9.45 -2.80 -12.91
C PRO A 230 -8.62 -3.09 -11.64
N MET A 231 -7.30 -2.90 -11.71
CA MET A 231 -6.34 -3.17 -10.65
C MET A 231 -5.75 -1.90 -10.02
N ALA A 232 -6.08 -0.70 -10.51
CA ALA A 232 -5.59 0.55 -9.95
C ALA A 232 -6.20 0.86 -8.58
N GLU A 233 -7.47 0.51 -8.38
CA GLU A 233 -8.17 0.67 -7.11
C GLU A 233 -7.60 -0.22 -6.00
N LEU A 234 -6.94 -1.34 -6.34
CA LEU A 234 -6.30 -2.23 -5.37
C LEU A 234 -5.16 -1.54 -4.61
N PHE A 235 -4.53 -0.54 -5.22
CA PHE A 235 -3.51 0.29 -4.57
C PHE A 235 -4.12 1.48 -3.80
N GLY A 236 -5.45 1.59 -3.74
CA GLY A 236 -6.17 2.65 -3.03
C GLY A 236 -6.13 4.02 -3.72
N LEU A 237 -5.55 4.11 -4.92
CA LEU A 237 -5.53 5.28 -5.78
C LEU A 237 -6.90 5.50 -6.43
N ARG A 238 -7.24 6.75 -6.70
CA ARG A 238 -8.49 7.16 -7.36
C ARG A 238 -8.22 8.15 -8.46
N ASP A 239 -9.16 8.23 -9.39
CA ASP A 239 -9.13 9.22 -10.44
C ASP A 239 -9.10 10.65 -9.87
N GLY A 240 -8.19 11.47 -10.40
CA GLY A 240 -7.97 12.85 -9.94
C GLY A 240 -7.05 12.99 -8.73
N ASP A 241 -6.50 11.91 -8.20
CA ASP A 241 -5.46 11.98 -7.17
C ASP A 241 -4.20 12.69 -7.71
N VAL A 242 -3.57 13.50 -6.85
CA VAL A 242 -2.28 14.13 -7.13
C VAL A 242 -1.22 13.51 -6.23
N ILE A 243 -0.35 12.68 -6.80
CA ILE A 243 0.75 12.07 -6.06
C ILE A 243 1.87 13.10 -5.87
N ARG A 244 2.23 13.38 -4.62
CA ARG A 244 3.27 14.33 -4.26
C ARG A 244 4.60 13.63 -4.00
N THR A 245 4.59 12.57 -3.20
CA THR A 245 5.79 11.81 -2.86
C THR A 245 5.55 10.31 -2.90
N VAL A 246 6.62 9.56 -3.21
CA VAL A 246 6.67 8.09 -3.07
C VAL A 246 7.97 7.74 -2.37
N ASN A 247 7.90 7.04 -1.24
CA ASN A 247 9.02 6.76 -0.34
C ASN A 247 9.83 8.01 0.02
N GLY A 248 9.13 9.11 0.30
CA GLY A 248 9.73 10.42 0.59
C GLY A 248 10.36 11.13 -0.61
N GLN A 249 10.31 10.54 -1.81
CA GLN A 249 10.85 11.15 -3.03
C GLN A 249 9.77 11.95 -3.74
N GLN A 250 10.01 13.25 -3.89
CA GLN A 250 9.07 14.15 -4.55
C GLN A 250 8.95 13.86 -6.06
N LEU A 251 7.71 13.82 -6.54
CA LEU A 251 7.38 13.58 -7.93
C LEU A 251 7.10 14.89 -8.65
N THR A 252 8.08 15.38 -9.42
CA THR A 252 7.98 16.64 -10.18
C THR A 252 7.85 16.43 -11.69
N SER A 253 8.09 15.22 -12.18
CA SER A 253 8.02 14.89 -13.62
C SER A 253 7.72 13.42 -13.86
N LYS A 254 7.24 13.11 -15.07
CA LYS A 254 6.98 11.72 -15.51
C LYS A 254 8.25 10.84 -15.44
N GLN A 255 9.40 11.38 -15.85
CA GLN A 255 10.68 10.69 -15.77
C GLN A 255 11.08 10.38 -14.33
N LYS A 256 10.88 11.32 -13.41
CA LYS A 256 11.16 11.09 -11.99
C LYS A 256 10.24 10.00 -11.43
N ALA A 257 8.95 10.04 -11.74
CA ALA A 257 8.01 9.01 -11.31
C ALA A 257 8.38 7.61 -11.81
N PHE A 258 8.82 7.49 -13.07
CA PHE A 258 9.30 6.21 -13.58
C PHE A 258 10.51 5.68 -12.79
N GLN A 259 11.50 6.53 -12.52
CA GLN A 259 12.68 6.14 -11.73
C GLN A 259 12.31 5.72 -10.31
N VAL A 260 11.41 6.46 -9.65
CA VAL A 260 10.95 6.14 -8.29
C VAL A 260 10.17 4.83 -8.28
N LEU A 261 9.32 4.59 -9.27
CA LEU A 261 8.58 3.35 -9.42
C LEU A 261 9.51 2.14 -9.62
N MET A 262 10.55 2.26 -10.46
CA MET A 262 11.53 1.17 -10.65
C MET A 262 12.26 0.80 -9.36
N LYS A 263 12.57 1.79 -8.52
CA LYS A 263 13.18 1.55 -7.20
C LYS A 263 12.18 0.95 -6.22
N ALA A 264 10.95 1.46 -6.20
CA ALA A 264 9.90 0.99 -5.30
C ALA A 264 9.60 -0.51 -5.51
N ARG A 265 9.67 -1.02 -6.75
CA ARG A 265 9.49 -2.46 -7.04
C ARG A 265 10.46 -3.39 -6.32
N THR A 266 11.63 -2.90 -5.93
CA THR A 266 12.65 -3.69 -5.22
C THR A 266 12.51 -3.63 -3.70
N GLN A 267 11.56 -2.83 -3.21
CA GLN A 267 11.33 -2.61 -1.78
C GLN A 267 10.12 -3.41 -1.32
N SER A 268 10.19 -3.97 -0.12
CA SER A 268 9.07 -4.71 0.50
C SER A 268 7.94 -3.80 0.99
N LYS A 269 8.15 -2.47 1.00
CA LYS A 269 7.18 -1.46 1.43
C LYS A 269 7.27 -0.23 0.54
N VAL A 270 6.11 0.35 0.24
CA VAL A 270 5.98 1.62 -0.48
C VAL A 270 4.99 2.52 0.26
N ASP A 271 5.43 3.74 0.51
CA ASP A 271 4.69 4.82 1.14
C ASP A 271 4.41 5.91 0.09
N ILE A 272 3.16 6.35 -0.04
CA ILE A 272 2.72 7.36 -1.01
C ILE A 272 2.00 8.48 -0.27
N GLU A 273 2.43 9.72 -0.48
CA GLU A 273 1.71 10.93 -0.08
C GLU A 273 1.00 11.52 -1.29
N LEU A 274 -0.31 11.74 -1.19
CA LEU A 274 -1.13 12.27 -2.26
C LEU A 274 -2.12 13.33 -1.78
N LEU A 275 -2.63 14.15 -2.71
CA LEU A 275 -3.79 15.00 -2.50
C LEU A 275 -5.02 14.38 -3.16
N ARG A 276 -6.09 14.23 -2.38
CA ARG A 276 -7.40 13.80 -2.86
C ARG A 276 -8.42 14.86 -2.51
N ASN A 277 -9.08 15.44 -3.52
CA ASN A 277 -10.02 16.54 -3.34
C ASN A 277 -9.43 17.70 -2.51
N GLY A 278 -8.14 17.99 -2.73
CA GLY A 278 -7.39 19.04 -2.02
C GLY A 278 -6.92 18.69 -0.59
N LYS A 279 -7.19 17.48 -0.09
CA LYS A 279 -6.75 17.02 1.24
C LYS A 279 -5.56 16.07 1.12
N SER A 280 -4.57 16.23 2.00
CA SER A 280 -3.43 15.30 2.07
C SER A 280 -3.86 13.95 2.59
N LYS A 281 -3.30 12.89 2.01
CA LYS A 281 -3.56 11.50 2.40
C LYS A 281 -2.30 10.67 2.17
N ASP A 282 -2.02 9.80 3.13
CA ASP A 282 -0.92 8.86 3.07
C ASP A 282 -1.45 7.44 2.83
N LEU A 283 -0.79 6.70 1.95
CA LEU A 283 -1.06 5.30 1.64
C LEU A 283 0.23 4.51 1.83
N SER A 284 0.17 3.42 2.59
CA SER A 284 1.31 2.50 2.78
C SER A 284 0.90 1.11 2.35
N PHE A 285 1.73 0.46 1.54
CA PHE A 285 1.49 -0.90 1.06
C PHE A 285 2.77 -1.74 1.10
N GLY A 286 2.60 -3.04 1.40
CA GLY A 286 3.65 -4.04 1.24
C GLY A 286 3.59 -4.63 -0.18
N LEU A 287 4.76 -4.83 -0.80
CA LEU A 287 4.90 -5.47 -2.11
C LEU A 287 5.26 -6.96 -1.97
#